data_AF-A0A4Q1V4I1-F1
#
_entry.id   AF-A0A4Q1V4I1-F1
#
_cell.length_a   1.000
_cell.length_b   1.000
_cell.length_c   1.000
_cell.angle_alpha   90.00
_cell.angle_beta   90.00
_cell.angle_gamma   90.00
#
_symmetry.space_group_name_H-M   'P 1'
#
loop_
_entity.id
_entity.type
_entity.pdbx_description
1 polymer ?
#
loop_
_entity_poly.entity_id
_entity_poly.type
_entity_poly.pdbx_seq_one_letter_code
_entity_poly.pdbx_strand_id
1 'polypeptide(L)' 'MKYLFAAVMLASAAVGFSESASAMQGCGPGWARGPYGGCRPMAARGPVVVVRPAPVVVVRPRGCPYGFRWYAGRCRPF' A
#
# COMPACT_ATOMS: atom_id res chain seq x y z
N MET A 1 18.08 -48.91 13.88
CA MET A 1 18.76 -47.89 14.73
C MET A 1 18.88 -46.52 14.07
N LYS A 2 19.38 -46.39 12.82
CA LYS A 2 19.57 -45.07 12.17
C LYS A 2 18.31 -44.17 12.14
N TYR A 3 17.16 -44.79 11.89
CA TYR A 3 15.89 -44.07 11.78
C TYR A 3 15.33 -43.62 13.12
N LEU A 4 15.70 -44.30 14.21
CA LEU A 4 15.32 -43.88 15.56
C LEU A 4 16.07 -42.62 15.95
N PHE A 5 17.38 -42.55 15.68
CA PHE A 5 18.16 -41.33 15.90
C PHE A 5 17.68 -40.16 15.04
N ALA A 6 17.35 -40.42 13.76
CA ALA A 6 16.80 -39.40 12.89
C ALA A 6 15.43 -38.89 13.39
N ALA A 7 14.54 -39.79 13.82
CA ALA A 7 13.23 -39.44 14.36
C ALA A 7 13.33 -38.61 15.64
N VAL A 8 14.21 -39.01 16.57
CA VAL A 8 14.42 -38.28 17.82
C VAL A 8 14.97 -36.87 17.56
N MET A 9 15.98 -36.74 16.69
CA MET A 9 16.53 -35.43 16.33
C MET A 9 15.49 -34.51 15.68
N LEU A 10 14.66 -35.06 14.79
CA LEU A 10 13.63 -34.29 14.10
C LEU A 10 12.50 -33.87 15.05
N ALA A 11 12.13 -34.72 16.00
CA ALA A 11 11.17 -34.40 17.04
C ALA A 11 11.69 -33.31 18.00
N SER A 12 12.95 -33.41 18.44
CA SER A 12 13.59 -32.38 19.28
C SER A 12 13.67 -31.04 18.57
N ALA A 13 14.00 -31.03 17.28
CA ALA A 13 13.97 -29.84 16.44
C ALA A 13 12.56 -29.24 16.36
N ALA A 14 11.54 -30.04 16.04
CA ALA A 14 10.17 -29.56 15.91
C ALA A 14 9.66 -28.87 17.17
N VAL A 15 9.97 -29.40 18.37
CA VAL A 15 9.58 -28.80 19.66
C VAL A 15 10.44 -27.58 20.01
N GLY A 16 11.75 -27.63 19.80
CA GLY A 16 12.65 -26.50 20.12
C GLY A 16 12.48 -25.28 19.21
N PHE A 17 12.11 -25.48 17.94
CA PHE A 17 11.91 -24.38 16.99
C PHE A 17 10.47 -23.85 16.97
N SER A 18 9.47 -24.61 17.43
CA SER A 18 8.09 -24.12 17.47
C SER A 18 7.91 -22.96 18.47
N GLU A 19 8.65 -22.93 19.58
CA GLU A 19 8.64 -21.79 20.49
C GLU A 19 9.24 -20.52 19.88
N SER A 20 10.21 -20.65 18.97
CA SER A 20 10.86 -19.51 18.31
C SER A 20 9.96 -18.81 17.27
N ALA A 21 9.01 -19.55 16.67
CA ALA A 21 7.99 -18.99 15.79
C ALA A 21 6.92 -18.17 16.54
N SER A 22 6.62 -18.55 17.79
CA SER A 22 5.67 -17.86 18.67
C SER A 22 6.12 -16.45 19.06
N ALA A 23 7.40 -16.14 18.88
CA ALA A 23 7.93 -14.82 19.18
C ALA A 23 7.32 -13.75 18.27
N MET A 24 6.93 -14.05 17.02
CA MET A 24 6.23 -13.06 16.18
C MET A 24 4.77 -12.80 16.60
N GLN A 25 4.22 -13.60 17.53
CA GLN A 25 2.79 -13.60 17.90
C GLN A 25 2.51 -12.98 19.29
N GLY A 26 3.55 -12.69 20.09
CA GLY A 26 3.42 -12.29 21.49
C GLY A 26 2.96 -10.85 21.78
N CYS A 27 2.66 -10.02 20.77
CA CYS A 27 2.28 -8.62 21.01
C CYS A 27 0.79 -8.42 21.32
N GLY A 28 -0.05 -9.45 21.14
CA GLY A 28 -1.49 -9.36 21.33
C GLY A 28 -2.22 -8.61 20.19
N PRO A 29 -3.56 -8.68 20.14
CA PRO A 29 -4.36 -8.03 19.10
C PRO A 29 -4.11 -6.51 19.05
N GLY A 30 -3.88 -5.95 17.86
CA GLY A 30 -3.62 -4.51 17.68
C GLY A 30 -2.15 -4.09 17.75
N TRP A 31 -1.23 -5.03 18.00
CA TRP A 31 0.19 -4.76 18.15
C TRP A 31 1.03 -5.69 17.26
N ALA A 32 2.13 -5.16 16.74
CA ALA A 32 3.08 -5.89 15.90
C ALA A 32 4.48 -5.82 16.51
N ARG A 33 5.30 -6.82 16.25
CA ARG A 33 6.71 -6.78 16.65
C ARG A 33 7.47 -5.77 15.78
N GLY A 34 8.27 -4.94 16.44
CA GLY A 34 9.18 -3.97 15.85
C GLY A 34 10.48 -4.62 15.36
N PRO A 35 11.24 -3.94 14.49
CA PRO A 35 12.53 -4.43 14.01
C PRO A 35 13.55 -4.63 15.14
N TYR A 36 13.38 -3.95 16.27
CA TYR A 36 14.22 -4.06 17.47
C TYR A 36 13.63 -4.99 18.55
N GLY A 37 12.69 -5.87 18.18
CA GLY A 37 12.14 -6.89 19.09
C GLY A 37 11.04 -6.42 20.05
N GLY A 38 10.86 -5.11 20.26
CA GLY A 38 9.75 -4.57 21.07
C GLY A 38 8.39 -4.64 20.38
N CYS A 39 7.29 -4.59 21.14
CA CYS A 39 5.94 -4.49 20.58
C CYS A 39 5.59 -3.04 20.29
N ARG A 40 5.07 -2.79 19.08
CA ARG A 40 4.59 -1.47 18.62
C ARG A 40 3.10 -1.55 18.26
N PRO A 41 2.32 -0.50 18.52
CA PRO A 41 0.95 -0.48 18.04
C PRO A 41 0.98 -0.58 16.52
N MET A 42 0.10 -1.41 15.95
CA MET A 42 -0.21 -1.34 14.53
C MET A 42 -0.92 -0.01 14.36
N ALA A 43 -0.17 1.05 14.08
CA ALA A 43 -0.75 2.36 13.81
C ALA A 43 -1.82 2.13 12.75
N ALA A 44 -3.09 2.24 13.14
CA ALA A 44 -4.18 2.42 12.22
C ALA A 44 -3.70 3.58 11.36
N ARG A 45 -3.31 3.30 10.10
CA ARG A 45 -2.95 4.35 9.16
C ARG A 45 -4.11 5.34 9.27
N GLY A 46 -3.83 6.52 9.83
CA GLY A 46 -4.85 7.55 10.00
C GLY A 46 -5.55 7.73 8.66
N PRO A 47 -6.84 8.10 8.67
CA PRO A 47 -7.63 8.18 7.45
C PRO A 47 -6.82 8.90 6.38
N VAL A 48 -6.49 8.18 5.31
CA VAL A 48 -5.79 8.75 4.16
C VAL A 48 -6.78 9.71 3.53
N VAL A 49 -6.63 11.01 3.83
CA VAL A 49 -7.47 12.04 3.24
C VAL A 49 -7.06 12.20 1.78
N VAL A 50 -7.77 11.51 0.90
CA VAL A 50 -7.65 11.72 -0.54
C VAL A 50 -8.37 13.01 -0.87
N VAL A 51 -7.62 14.11 -0.95
CA VAL A 51 -8.14 15.37 -1.50
C VAL A 51 -8.31 15.17 -3.00
N ARG A 52 -9.56 15.12 -3.48
CA ARG A 52 -9.83 15.15 -4.92
C ARG A 52 -9.38 16.52 -5.47
N PRO A 53 -8.57 16.57 -6.54
CA PRO A 53 -8.29 17.83 -7.20
C PRO A 53 -9.60 18.45 -7.69
N ALA A 54 -9.73 19.77 -7.52
CA ALA A 54 -10.89 20.51 -7.98
C ALA A 54 -11.03 20.40 -9.52
N PRO A 55 -12.26 20.36 -10.05
CA PRO A 55 -12.47 20.33 -11.49
C PRO A 55 -11.94 21.61 -12.13
N VAL A 56 -10.96 21.47 -13.04
CA VAL A 56 -10.47 22.59 -13.86
C VAL A 56 -11.50 22.85 -14.96
N VAL A 57 -12.26 23.94 -14.82
CA VAL A 57 -13.20 24.38 -15.86
C VAL A 57 -12.43 25.15 -16.92
N VAL A 58 -12.13 24.50 -18.04
CA VAL A 58 -11.62 25.19 -19.23
C VAL A 58 -12.80 25.76 -20.00
N VAL A 59 -13.01 27.08 -19.90
CA VAL A 59 -14.00 27.78 -20.72
C VAL A 59 -13.48 27.78 -22.16
N ARG A 60 -14.05 26.92 -22.99
CA ARG A 60 -13.79 26.94 -24.44
C ARG A 60 -14.48 28.18 -25.02
N PRO A 61 -13.76 29.12 -25.65
CA PRO A 61 -14.39 30.27 -26.26
C PRO A 61 -15.39 29.81 -27.33
N ARG A 62 -16.63 30.30 -27.25
CA ARG A 62 -17.74 30.02 -28.19
C ARG A 62 -17.60 30.82 -29.50
N GLY A 63 -16.37 31.04 -29.95
CA GLY A 63 -16.06 31.89 -31.10
C GLY A 63 -14.60 31.76 -31.49
N CYS A 64 -14.28 32.24 -32.69
CA CYS A 64 -12.89 32.29 -33.13
C CYS A 64 -12.08 33.24 -32.25
N PRO A 65 -10.79 32.94 -32.00
CA PRO A 65 -9.89 33.87 -31.33
C PRO A 65 -9.88 35.24 -32.04
N TYR A 66 -9.52 36.29 -31.31
CA TYR A 66 -9.36 37.62 -31.90
C TYR A 66 -8.41 37.57 -33.11
N GLY A 67 -8.80 38.17 -34.24
CA GLY A 67 -8.06 38.09 -35.51
C GLY A 67 -8.43 36.92 -36.43
N PHE A 68 -9.39 36.07 -36.03
CA PHE A 68 -9.89 34.95 -36.84
C PHE A 68 -11.40 35.04 -37.08
N ARG A 69 -11.85 34.70 -38.28
CA ARG A 69 -13.25 34.58 -38.71
C ARG A 69 -13.66 33.13 -38.89
N TRP A 70 -14.90 32.80 -38.53
CA TRP A 70 -15.49 31.51 -38.86
C TRP A 70 -15.82 31.43 -40.35
N TYR A 71 -15.21 30.49 -41.07
CA TYR A 71 -15.49 30.23 -42.49
C TYR A 71 -15.28 28.75 -42.83
N ALA A 72 -16.27 28.12 -43.46
CA ALA A 72 -16.25 26.70 -43.85
C ALA A 72 -15.90 25.75 -42.68
N GLY A 73 -16.55 25.95 -41.53
CA GLY A 73 -16.43 25.05 -40.36
C GLY A 73 -15.14 25.19 -39.55
N ARG A 74 -14.31 26.21 -39.83
CA ARG A 74 -13.06 26.47 -39.10
C ARG A 74 -12.79 27.97 -38.95
N CYS A 75 -11.99 28.31 -37.95
CA CYS A 75 -11.47 29.67 -37.79
C CYS A 75 -10.33 29.91 -38.79
N ARG A 76 -10.41 31.01 -39.55
CA ARG A 76 -9.40 31.46 -40.51
C ARG A 76 -8.94 32.89 -40.17
N PRO A 77 -7.67 33.25 -40.36
CA PRO A 77 -7.23 34.63 -40.20
C PRO A 77 -7.96 35.54 -41.21
N PHE A 78 -8.08 36.84 -40.88
CA PHE A 78 -8.54 37.86 -41.83
C PHE A 78 -7.61 37.98 -43.03
#